data_AF-A0A1D2UXY2-F1
#
_entry.id   AF-A0A1D2UXY2-F1
#
_cell.length_a   1.000
_cell.length_b   1.000
_cell.length_c   1.000
_cell.angle_alpha   90.00
_cell.angle_beta   90.00
_cell.angle_gamma   90.00
#
_symmetry.space_group_name_H-M   'P 1'
#
loop_
_entity.id
_entity.type
_entity.pdbx_description
1 polymer ?
#
loop_
_entity_poly.entity_id
_entity_poly.type
_entity_poly.pdbx_seq_one_letter_code
_entity_poly.pdbx_strand_id
1 'polypeptide(L)'
;MGATADGMTTEIHHPNWEMYNDSIYNTGNHPEVGCLDCHMASREYNDTTHEIAGHTFDYEPELLFSLESSGECYDCHDEEFAEVIETRQDLIAQRIEELKSVQNNASVALENLNGTASYETKLEDYNNAVFYMHFVEEDGCLGIHNMEKANEYLDKSEKLFNSVTETEEPVEQPGFEAIVAVFGLMFMFWIAKKRD
;
A
#
# COMPACT_ATOMS: atom_id res chain seq x y z
N MET A 1 -3.51 1.54 17.31
CA MET A 1 -2.48 1.91 16.31
C MET A 1 -2.07 0.61 15.66
N GLY A 2 -2.36 0.45 14.37
CA GLY A 2 -1.98 -0.74 13.59
C GLY A 2 -0.50 -0.71 13.20
N ALA A 3 -0.04 -1.76 12.52
CA ALA A 3 1.32 -1.83 12.00
C ALA A 3 1.62 -0.69 11.01
N THR A 4 2.85 -0.20 11.02
CA THR A 4 3.34 0.85 10.10
C THR A 4 4.67 0.44 9.50
N ALA A 5 4.94 0.88 8.27
CA ALA A 5 6.21 0.67 7.60
C ALA A 5 7.37 1.27 8.42
N ASP A 6 8.39 0.45 8.73
CA ASP A 6 9.52 0.79 9.61
C ASP A 6 10.89 0.42 9.00
N GLY A 7 10.91 0.04 7.73
CA GLY A 7 12.10 -0.40 7.00
C GLY A 7 12.50 -1.86 7.24
N MET A 8 11.79 -2.59 8.11
CA MET A 8 12.14 -3.97 8.47
C MET A 8 10.97 -4.94 8.36
N THR A 9 9.75 -4.48 8.63
CA THR A 9 8.55 -5.31 8.66
C THR A 9 8.10 -5.63 7.24
N THR A 10 8.18 -6.90 6.84
CA THR A 10 7.75 -7.37 5.51
C THR A 10 6.61 -8.40 5.56
N GLU A 11 6.28 -8.86 6.76
CA GLU A 11 5.26 -9.88 7.00
C GLU A 11 4.07 -9.21 7.69
N ILE A 12 2.93 -9.27 7.04
CA ILE A 12 1.65 -8.70 7.50
C ILE A 12 0.63 -9.81 7.49
N HIS A 13 -0.32 -9.75 8.41
CA HIS A 13 -1.27 -10.82 8.66
C HIS A 13 -2.64 -10.21 8.89
N HIS A 14 -3.56 -10.40 7.93
CA HIS A 14 -4.99 -10.10 8.07
C HIS A 14 -5.28 -8.73 8.72
N PRO A 15 -4.82 -7.61 8.13
CA PRO A 15 -5.01 -6.27 8.67
C PRO A 15 -6.42 -5.71 8.40
N ASN A 16 -7.45 -6.55 8.57
CA ASN A 16 -8.84 -6.25 8.20
C ASN A 16 -9.38 -5.04 8.93
N TRP A 17 -9.15 -5.00 10.25
CA TRP A 17 -9.56 -3.86 11.06
C TRP A 17 -8.82 -2.59 10.66
N GLU A 18 -7.52 -2.66 10.41
CA GLU A 18 -6.72 -1.51 10.01
C GLU A 18 -7.05 -0.99 8.61
N MET A 19 -7.50 -1.85 7.70
CA MET A 19 -8.03 -1.42 6.39
C MET A 19 -9.40 -0.78 6.55
N TYR A 20 -10.32 -1.44 7.25
CA TYR A 20 -11.67 -0.95 7.51
C TYR A 20 -11.69 0.37 8.31
N ASN A 21 -10.82 0.51 9.31
CA ASN A 21 -10.77 1.68 10.16
C ASN A 21 -10.37 2.90 9.33
N ASP A 22 -11.15 3.98 9.46
CA ASP A 22 -11.06 5.21 8.66
C ASP A 22 -11.50 5.06 7.18
N SER A 23 -12.21 3.99 6.84
CA SER A 23 -12.86 3.84 5.53
C SER A 23 -14.15 4.65 5.42
N ILE A 24 -14.76 4.64 4.23
CA ILE A 24 -16.05 5.28 4.00
C ILE A 24 -17.17 4.69 4.87
N TYR A 25 -17.05 3.43 5.30
CA TYR A 25 -18.04 2.71 6.09
C TYR A 25 -18.03 3.09 7.59
N ASN A 26 -16.97 3.74 8.07
CA ASN A 26 -16.83 4.15 9.47
C ASN A 26 -16.76 5.68 9.63
N THR A 27 -16.10 6.37 8.69
CA THR A 27 -15.81 7.81 8.81
C THR A 27 -16.28 8.65 7.61
N GLY A 28 -16.91 8.01 6.62
CA GLY A 28 -17.25 8.65 5.35
C GLY A 28 -18.67 9.23 5.28
N ASN A 29 -19.06 9.54 4.03
CA ASN A 29 -20.43 9.96 3.69
C ASN A 29 -21.37 8.77 3.39
N HIS A 30 -20.97 7.56 3.77
CA HIS A 30 -21.82 6.37 3.72
C HIS A 30 -22.47 6.19 5.11
N PRO A 31 -23.69 5.61 5.22
CA PRO A 31 -24.16 5.09 6.50
C PRO A 31 -23.09 4.23 7.17
N GLU A 32 -23.03 4.27 8.50
CA GLU A 32 -22.08 3.45 9.24
C GLU A 32 -22.43 1.97 9.00
N VAL A 33 -21.48 1.19 8.49
CA VAL A 33 -21.63 -0.24 8.19
C VAL A 33 -20.50 -0.99 8.86
N GLY A 34 -20.82 -1.78 9.87
CA GLY A 34 -19.87 -2.63 10.58
C GLY A 34 -19.63 -3.97 9.91
N CYS A 35 -18.66 -4.72 10.43
CA CYS A 35 -18.30 -6.03 9.87
C CYS A 35 -19.49 -7.01 9.85
N LEU A 36 -20.36 -6.95 10.87
CA LEU A 36 -21.50 -7.86 11.01
C LEU A 36 -22.59 -7.60 9.97
N ASP A 37 -22.72 -6.36 9.50
CA ASP A 37 -23.74 -5.97 8.53
C ASP A 37 -23.46 -6.60 7.16
N CYS A 38 -22.18 -6.82 6.83
CA CYS A 38 -21.75 -7.51 5.61
C CYS A 38 -21.54 -9.03 5.80
N HIS A 39 -20.89 -9.45 6.90
CA HIS A 39 -20.44 -10.84 7.06
C HIS A 39 -21.39 -11.72 7.87
N MET A 40 -22.37 -11.13 8.56
CA MET A 40 -23.36 -11.83 9.38
C MET A 40 -24.78 -11.36 9.07
N ALA A 41 -25.02 -10.96 7.81
CA ALA A 41 -26.32 -10.57 7.32
C ALA A 41 -27.40 -11.59 7.74
N SER A 42 -28.54 -11.08 8.18
CA SER A 42 -29.63 -11.92 8.66
C SER A 42 -30.67 -12.09 7.55
N ARG A 43 -31.43 -13.18 7.66
CA ARG A 43 -32.59 -13.45 6.80
C ARG A 43 -33.76 -13.91 7.64
N GLU A 44 -34.95 -13.73 7.11
CA GLU A 44 -36.12 -14.42 7.62
C GLU A 44 -35.97 -15.94 7.39
N TYR A 45 -36.20 -16.74 8.44
CA TYR A 45 -36.09 -18.19 8.36
C TYR A 45 -37.46 -18.86 8.11
N ASN A 46 -38.54 -18.29 8.64
CA ASN A 46 -39.94 -18.66 8.37
C ASN A 46 -40.90 -17.63 8.99
N ASP A 47 -42.18 -17.70 8.59
CA ASP A 47 -43.30 -16.85 9.05
C ASP A 47 -43.52 -16.80 10.58
N THR A 48 -42.85 -17.67 11.36
CA THR A 48 -43.01 -17.79 12.83
C THR A 48 -41.75 -17.46 13.63
N THR A 49 -40.60 -17.28 12.98
CA THR A 49 -39.34 -16.91 13.64
C THR A 49 -38.90 -15.54 13.16
N HIS A 50 -38.56 -14.67 14.12
CA HIS A 50 -37.85 -13.43 13.83
C HIS A 50 -36.52 -13.70 13.07
N GLU A 51 -35.97 -12.65 12.44
CA GLU A 51 -34.70 -12.65 11.72
C GLU A 51 -33.61 -13.49 12.43
N ILE A 52 -32.90 -14.30 11.64
CA ILE A 52 -31.78 -15.12 12.13
C ILE A 52 -30.49 -14.59 11.52
N ALA A 53 -29.58 -14.11 12.37
CA ALA A 53 -28.24 -13.67 11.95
C ALA A 53 -27.43 -14.84 11.37
N GLY A 54 -26.79 -14.59 10.22
CA GLY A 54 -25.80 -15.50 9.65
C GLY A 54 -24.65 -15.74 10.62
N HIS A 55 -24.18 -16.99 10.73
CA HIS A 55 -23.04 -17.37 11.59
C HIS A 55 -21.92 -18.05 10.78
N THR A 56 -21.96 -17.93 9.45
CA THR A 56 -20.93 -18.38 8.51
C THR A 56 -19.74 -17.41 8.47
N PHE A 57 -19.94 -16.14 8.87
CA PHE A 57 -18.93 -15.07 8.78
C PHE A 57 -18.30 -15.03 7.38
N ASP A 58 -19.14 -14.92 6.37
CA ASP A 58 -18.76 -14.95 4.96
C ASP A 58 -19.42 -13.77 4.22
N TYR A 59 -18.80 -13.35 3.11
CA TYR A 59 -19.45 -12.40 2.20
C TYR A 59 -20.43 -13.16 1.30
N GLU A 60 -21.73 -12.95 1.52
CA GLU A 60 -22.81 -13.61 0.78
C GLU A 60 -23.60 -12.55 -0.04
N PRO A 61 -23.16 -12.20 -1.27
CA PRO A 61 -23.76 -11.11 -2.05
C PRO A 61 -25.24 -11.37 -2.37
N GLU A 62 -25.60 -12.62 -2.66
CA GLU A 62 -27.00 -13.02 -2.91
C GLU A 62 -27.89 -12.70 -1.71
N LEU A 63 -27.37 -12.83 -0.49
CA LEU A 63 -28.09 -12.45 0.71
C LEU A 63 -28.11 -10.93 0.83
N LEU A 64 -26.95 -10.26 0.85
CA LEU A 64 -26.81 -8.82 1.10
C LEU A 64 -27.66 -7.94 0.16
N PHE A 65 -27.76 -8.30 -1.11
CA PHE A 65 -28.50 -7.56 -2.13
C PHE A 65 -29.87 -8.19 -2.45
N SER A 66 -30.43 -9.00 -1.55
CA SER A 66 -31.81 -9.45 -1.67
C SER A 66 -32.77 -8.55 -0.91
N LEU A 67 -34.02 -8.47 -1.38
CA LEU A 67 -35.14 -7.85 -0.65
C LEU A 67 -35.41 -8.49 0.72
N GLU A 68 -34.92 -9.72 0.94
CA GLU A 68 -35.15 -10.51 2.14
C GLU A 68 -34.01 -10.40 3.17
N SER A 69 -33.00 -9.56 2.88
CA SER A 69 -31.85 -9.32 3.74
C SER A 69 -32.08 -8.18 4.71
N SER A 70 -31.58 -8.35 5.94
CA SER A 70 -31.54 -7.26 6.93
C SER A 70 -30.37 -6.30 6.74
N GLY A 71 -29.53 -6.50 5.72
CA GLY A 71 -28.24 -5.81 5.57
C GLY A 71 -28.34 -4.36 5.07
N GLU A 72 -29.55 -3.84 4.82
CA GLU A 72 -29.89 -2.50 4.30
C GLU A 72 -29.12 -2.06 3.01
N CYS A 73 -28.19 -2.88 2.50
CA CYS A 73 -27.42 -2.63 1.30
C CYS A 73 -28.35 -2.49 0.10
N TYR A 74 -29.36 -3.38 0.02
CA TYR A 74 -30.38 -3.36 -1.03
C TYR A 74 -31.15 -2.04 -1.13
N ASP A 75 -31.34 -1.34 -0.01
CA ASP A 75 -32.13 -0.10 0.02
C ASP A 75 -31.47 1.04 -0.77
N CYS A 76 -30.14 0.96 -0.94
CA CYS A 76 -29.34 1.95 -1.66
C CYS A 76 -28.61 1.38 -2.89
N HIS A 77 -28.41 0.07 -2.96
CA HIS A 77 -27.63 -0.64 -3.98
C HIS A 77 -28.46 -1.81 -4.54
N ASP A 78 -28.59 -1.91 -5.85
CA ASP A 78 -29.29 -3.03 -6.47
C ASP A 78 -28.38 -4.27 -6.63
N GLU A 79 -28.95 -5.36 -7.16
CA GLU A 79 -28.25 -6.64 -7.38
C GLU A 79 -27.02 -6.51 -8.30
N GLU A 80 -26.98 -5.50 -9.18
CA GLU A 80 -25.82 -5.23 -10.06
C GLU A 80 -24.58 -4.77 -9.26
N PHE A 81 -24.75 -4.39 -7.99
CA PHE A 81 -23.64 -3.98 -7.13
C PHE A 81 -22.64 -5.09 -6.82
N ALA A 82 -23.06 -6.37 -6.85
CA ALA A 82 -22.15 -7.49 -6.71
C ALA A 82 -21.08 -7.50 -7.81
N GLU A 83 -21.47 -7.25 -9.06
CA GLU A 83 -20.54 -7.15 -10.20
C GLU A 83 -19.59 -5.96 -10.06
N VAL A 84 -20.06 -4.86 -9.44
CA VAL A 84 -19.22 -3.69 -9.14
C VAL A 84 -18.15 -4.03 -8.11
N ILE A 85 -18.48 -4.83 -7.09
CA ILE A 85 -17.51 -5.32 -6.09
C ILE A 85 -16.46 -6.20 -6.77
N GLU A 86 -16.89 -7.19 -7.56
CA GLU A 86 -15.97 -8.09 -8.28
C GLU A 86 -15.04 -7.31 -9.21
N THR A 87 -15.59 -6.39 -10.02
CA THR A 87 -14.79 -5.55 -10.93
C THR A 87 -13.75 -4.73 -10.17
N ARG A 88 -14.10 -4.22 -8.98
CA ARG A 88 -13.18 -3.44 -8.14
C ARG A 88 -12.08 -4.31 -7.55
N GLN A 89 -12.41 -5.51 -7.10
CA GLN A 89 -11.44 -6.47 -6.58
C GLN A 89 -10.46 -6.91 -7.67
N ASP A 90 -10.96 -7.16 -8.89
CA ASP A 90 -10.14 -7.53 -10.05
C ASP A 90 -9.09 -6.46 -10.39
N LEU A 91 -9.46 -5.18 -10.31
CA LEU A 91 -8.52 -4.07 -10.54
C LEU A 91 -7.39 -4.06 -9.50
N ILE A 92 -7.70 -4.32 -8.22
CA ILE A 92 -6.69 -4.40 -7.16
C ILE A 92 -5.83 -5.65 -7.32
N ALA A 93 -6.44 -6.80 -7.63
CA ALA A 93 -5.72 -8.05 -7.87
C ALA A 93 -4.73 -7.93 -9.04
N GLN A 94 -5.17 -7.36 -10.17
CA GLN A 94 -4.32 -7.10 -11.32
C GLN A 94 -3.12 -6.22 -10.94
N ARG A 95 -3.37 -5.18 -10.16
CA ARG A 95 -2.33 -4.24 -9.74
C ARG A 95 -1.30 -4.88 -8.80
N ILE A 96 -1.73 -5.76 -7.90
CA ILE A 96 -0.83 -6.56 -7.06
C ILE A 96 0.04 -7.49 -7.93
N GLU A 97 -0.54 -8.13 -8.95
CA GLU A 97 0.21 -9.00 -9.86
C GLU A 97 1.26 -8.21 -10.70
N GLU A 98 0.90 -7.02 -11.17
CA GLU A 98 1.85 -6.11 -11.83
C GLU A 98 2.99 -5.71 -10.87
N LEU A 99 2.66 -5.39 -9.61
CA LEU A 99 3.65 -5.07 -8.58
C LEU A 99 4.59 -6.22 -8.24
N LYS A 100 4.14 -7.48 -8.29
CA LYS A 100 5.04 -8.64 -8.12
C LYS A 100 6.14 -8.67 -9.18
N SER A 101 5.86 -8.20 -10.40
CA SER A 101 6.89 -8.04 -11.44
C SER A 101 7.88 -6.93 -11.11
N VAL A 102 7.40 -5.80 -10.57
CA VAL A 102 8.25 -4.68 -10.13
C VAL A 102 9.11 -5.09 -8.94
N GLN A 103 8.54 -5.79 -7.96
CA GLN A 103 9.23 -6.36 -6.81
C GLN A 103 10.38 -7.28 -7.23
N ASN A 104 10.16 -8.17 -8.20
CA ASN A 104 11.22 -9.05 -8.71
C ASN A 104 12.40 -8.26 -9.29
N ASN A 105 12.12 -7.20 -10.06
CA ASN A 105 13.18 -6.34 -10.59
C ASN A 105 13.92 -5.58 -9.48
N ALA A 106 13.19 -5.05 -8.50
CA ALA A 106 13.75 -4.38 -7.33
C ALA A 106 14.63 -5.33 -6.49
N SER A 107 14.23 -6.59 -6.32
CA SER A 107 15.00 -7.61 -5.62
C SER A 107 16.35 -7.87 -6.30
N VAL A 108 16.34 -8.05 -7.63
CA VAL A 108 17.59 -8.21 -8.40
C VAL A 108 18.46 -6.96 -8.31
N ALA A 109 17.89 -5.77 -8.39
CA ALA A 109 18.64 -4.52 -8.24
C ALA A 109 19.28 -4.41 -6.84
N LEU A 110 18.54 -4.75 -5.79
CA LEU A 110 19.02 -4.72 -4.41
C LEU A 110 20.18 -5.71 -4.19
N GLU A 111 20.11 -6.92 -4.76
CA GLU A 111 21.20 -7.89 -4.70
C GLU A 111 22.50 -7.33 -5.31
N ASN A 112 22.41 -6.60 -6.41
CA ASN A 112 23.57 -5.96 -7.06
C ASN A 112 24.17 -4.81 -6.24
N LEU A 113 23.40 -4.23 -5.32
CA LEU A 113 23.87 -3.18 -4.41
C LEU A 113 24.54 -3.74 -3.15
N ASN A 114 24.54 -5.05 -2.94
CA ASN A 114 25.10 -5.66 -1.74
C ASN A 114 26.58 -5.28 -1.56
N GLY A 115 26.91 -4.74 -0.38
CA GLY A 115 28.24 -4.26 -0.04
C GLY A 115 28.57 -2.85 -0.54
N THR A 116 27.63 -2.16 -1.18
CA THR A 116 27.76 -0.73 -1.55
C THR A 116 27.24 0.17 -0.42
N ALA A 117 27.57 1.47 -0.48
CA ALA A 117 27.12 2.45 0.52
C ALA A 117 25.60 2.73 0.46
N SER A 118 24.93 2.41 -0.65
CA SER A 118 23.49 2.65 -0.82
C SER A 118 22.62 1.45 -0.40
N TYR A 119 23.22 0.29 -0.11
CA TYR A 119 22.50 -0.95 0.18
C TYR A 119 21.44 -0.80 1.27
N GLU A 120 21.83 -0.29 2.45
CA GLU A 120 20.93 -0.21 3.61
C GLU A 120 19.71 0.68 3.34
N THR A 121 19.91 1.82 2.67
CA THR A 121 18.80 2.71 2.29
C THR A 121 17.88 2.06 1.26
N LYS A 122 18.43 1.34 0.27
CA LYS A 122 17.60 0.63 -0.71
C LYS A 122 16.92 -0.61 -0.11
N LEU A 123 17.52 -1.24 0.91
CA LEU A 123 16.89 -2.33 1.65
C LEU A 123 15.67 -1.81 2.44
N GLU A 124 15.79 -0.65 3.08
CA GLU A 124 14.66 0.01 3.75
C GLU A 124 13.52 0.33 2.76
N ASP A 125 13.85 0.93 1.61
CA ASP A 125 12.86 1.19 0.55
C ASP A 125 12.18 -0.11 0.09
N TYR A 126 12.97 -1.16 -0.17
CA TYR A 126 12.45 -2.47 -0.59
C TYR A 126 11.52 -3.07 0.47
N ASN A 127 11.91 -3.09 1.74
CA ASN A 127 11.11 -3.67 2.82
C ASN A 127 9.80 -2.89 3.02
N ASN A 128 9.86 -1.56 2.95
CA ASN A 128 8.67 -0.71 3.02
C ASN A 128 7.75 -0.93 1.81
N ALA A 129 8.30 -1.16 0.62
CA ALA A 129 7.51 -1.48 -0.56
C ALA A 129 6.75 -2.80 -0.39
N VAL A 130 7.43 -3.82 0.13
CA VAL A 130 6.82 -5.13 0.45
C VAL A 130 5.75 -4.98 1.51
N PHE A 131 6.02 -4.21 2.58
CA PHE A 131 5.03 -3.90 3.62
C PHE A 131 3.72 -3.39 3.01
N TYR A 132 3.78 -2.34 2.18
CA TYR A 132 2.56 -1.73 1.66
C TYR A 132 1.80 -2.66 0.71
N MET A 133 2.50 -3.44 -0.12
CA MET A 133 1.85 -4.41 -1.01
C MET A 133 1.16 -5.52 -0.21
N HIS A 134 1.88 -6.15 0.72
CA HIS A 134 1.35 -7.23 1.54
C HIS A 134 0.23 -6.75 2.45
N PHE A 135 0.24 -5.49 2.92
CA PHE A 135 -0.87 -4.96 3.71
C PHE A 135 -2.21 -5.03 2.94
N VAL A 136 -2.19 -4.77 1.64
CA VAL A 136 -3.40 -4.83 0.79
C VAL A 136 -3.73 -6.28 0.42
N GLU A 137 -2.72 -7.09 0.09
CA GLU A 137 -2.91 -8.50 -0.27
C GLU A 137 -3.47 -9.32 0.90
N GLU A 138 -2.92 -9.14 2.10
CA GLU A 138 -3.24 -9.92 3.30
C GLU A 138 -4.57 -9.50 3.95
N ASP A 139 -5.13 -8.33 3.61
CA ASP A 139 -6.50 -7.98 3.99
C ASP A 139 -7.51 -8.91 3.30
N GLY A 140 -7.16 -9.52 2.16
CA GLY A 140 -7.95 -10.56 1.52
C GLY A 140 -9.27 -10.09 0.88
N CYS A 141 -9.76 -8.90 1.19
CA CYS A 141 -10.95 -8.32 0.54
C CYS A 141 -10.62 -7.53 -0.73
N LEU A 142 -9.33 -7.36 -1.05
CA LEU A 142 -8.85 -6.65 -2.25
C LEU A 142 -9.40 -5.22 -2.37
N GLY A 143 -9.33 -4.48 -1.25
CA GLY A 143 -9.67 -3.06 -1.20
C GLY A 143 -11.15 -2.75 -0.99
N ILE A 144 -12.02 -3.74 -0.81
CA ILE A 144 -13.43 -3.48 -0.48
C ILE A 144 -13.55 -2.78 0.87
N HIS A 145 -12.80 -3.19 1.90
CA HIS A 145 -12.79 -2.51 3.20
C HIS A 145 -12.35 -1.04 3.09
N ASN A 146 -11.40 -0.72 2.19
CA ASN A 146 -10.95 0.66 1.95
C ASN A 146 -10.20 0.83 0.62
N MET A 147 -10.94 1.19 -0.43
CA MET A 147 -10.40 1.28 -1.79
C MET A 147 -9.38 2.41 -1.95
N GLU A 148 -9.58 3.54 -1.27
CA GLU A 148 -8.67 4.69 -1.33
C GLU A 148 -7.32 4.32 -0.72
N LYS A 149 -7.34 3.74 0.49
CA LYS A 149 -6.13 3.33 1.20
C LYS A 149 -5.42 2.17 0.49
N ALA A 150 -6.14 1.22 -0.08
CA ALA A 150 -5.56 0.17 -0.90
C ALA A 150 -4.78 0.76 -2.08
N ASN A 151 -5.38 1.69 -2.83
CA ASN A 151 -4.68 2.34 -3.94
C ASN A 151 -3.48 3.18 -3.48
N GLU A 152 -3.62 3.93 -2.39
CA GLU A 152 -2.52 4.71 -1.81
C GLU A 152 -1.33 3.80 -1.41
N TYR A 153 -1.62 2.64 -0.84
CA TYR A 153 -0.58 1.71 -0.39
C TYR A 153 0.12 1.06 -1.58
N LEU A 154 -0.64 0.64 -2.60
CA LEU A 154 -0.05 0.12 -3.83
C LEU A 154 0.76 1.20 -4.57
N ASP A 155 0.36 2.49 -4.51
CA ASP A 155 1.14 3.60 -5.10
C ASP A 155 2.48 3.77 -4.38
N LYS A 156 2.45 3.71 -3.04
CA LYS A 156 3.67 3.78 -2.21
C LYS A 156 4.59 2.59 -2.49
N SER A 157 4.01 1.39 -2.61
CA SER A 157 4.75 0.17 -2.92
C SER A 157 5.48 0.29 -4.26
N GLU A 158 4.75 0.68 -5.31
CA GLU A 158 5.33 0.86 -6.66
C GLU A 158 6.48 1.88 -6.65
N LYS A 159 6.23 3.04 -6.03
CA LYS A 159 7.24 4.11 -5.95
C LYS A 159 8.51 3.64 -5.26
N LEU A 160 8.39 2.90 -4.17
CA LEU A 160 9.53 2.41 -3.39
C LEU A 160 10.25 1.25 -4.10
N PHE A 161 9.54 0.33 -4.76
CA PHE A 161 10.22 -0.66 -5.59
C PHE A 161 10.99 0.00 -6.75
N ASN A 162 10.40 1.00 -7.39
CA ASN A 162 11.08 1.74 -8.46
C ASN A 162 12.31 2.50 -7.93
N SER A 163 12.26 3.11 -6.73
CA SER A 163 13.42 3.80 -6.16
C SER A 163 14.61 2.85 -5.93
N VAL A 164 14.38 1.56 -5.67
CA VAL A 164 15.46 0.54 -5.56
C VAL A 164 16.17 0.33 -6.89
N THR A 165 15.46 0.45 -8.00
CA THR A 165 16.02 0.24 -9.36
C THR A 165 16.70 1.48 -9.95
N GLU A 166 16.40 2.67 -9.41
CA GLU A 166 17.03 3.92 -9.84
C GLU A 166 18.50 3.96 -9.40
N THR A 167 19.42 4.07 -10.37
CA THR A 167 20.81 4.38 -10.08
C THR A 167 20.94 5.86 -9.75
N GLU A 168 21.38 6.18 -8.53
CA GLU A 168 21.85 7.53 -8.23
C GLU A 168 23.06 7.83 -9.14
N GLU A 169 22.95 8.84 -10.00
CA GLU A 169 24.13 9.34 -10.70
C GLU A 169 25.16 9.77 -9.64
N PRO A 170 26.44 9.38 -9.78
CA PRO A 170 27.45 9.77 -8.83
C PRO A 170 27.47 11.30 -8.74
N VAL A 171 27.21 11.84 -7.55
CA VAL A 171 27.43 13.26 -7.26
C VAL A 171 28.86 13.57 -7.68
N GLU A 172 29.04 14.38 -8.74
CA GLU A 172 30.35 14.88 -9.15
C GLU A 172 30.97 15.57 -7.94
N GLN A 173 31.85 14.86 -7.21
CA GLN A 173 32.72 15.51 -6.27
C GLN A 173 33.54 16.51 -7.09
N PRO A 174 33.66 17.78 -6.65
CA PRO A 174 34.41 18.78 -7.40
C PRO A 174 35.80 18.21 -7.69
N GLY A 175 36.07 17.96 -8.97
CA GLY A 175 37.25 17.25 -9.42
C GLY A 175 38.52 17.89 -8.82
N PHE A 176 39.58 17.09 -8.68
CA PHE A 176 40.87 17.52 -8.14
C PHE A 176 41.38 18.85 -8.73
N GLU A 177 40.94 19.18 -9.96
CA GLU A 177 41.18 20.47 -10.62
C GLU A 177 40.64 21.69 -9.85
N ALA A 178 39.45 21.61 -9.22
CA ALA A 178 38.89 22.67 -8.40
C ALA A 178 39.70 22.87 -7.12
N ILE A 179 40.17 21.78 -6.51
CA ILE A 179 41.05 21.81 -5.33
C ILE A 179 42.40 22.43 -5.72
N VAL A 180 43.01 22.01 -6.83
CA VAL A 180 44.28 22.55 -7.34
C VAL A 180 44.15 24.02 -7.73
N ALA A 181 43.02 24.46 -8.30
CA ALA A 181 42.76 25.86 -8.63
C ALA A 181 42.69 26.74 -7.38
N VAL A 182 42.03 26.27 -6.30
CA VAL A 182 41.95 27.00 -5.02
C VAL A 182 43.32 27.07 -4.35
N PHE A 183 44.09 25.97 -4.31
CA PHE A 183 45.45 25.98 -3.78
C PHE A 183 46.40 26.85 -4.62
N GLY A 184 46.27 26.83 -5.95
CA GLY A 184 47.04 27.67 -6.87
C GLY A 184 46.76 29.17 -6.67
N LEU A 185 45.50 29.55 -6.50
CA LEU A 185 45.10 30.92 -6.18
C LEU A 185 45.64 31.37 -4.82
N MET A 186 45.54 30.54 -3.78
CA MET A 186 46.09 30.88 -2.46
C MET A 186 47.62 31.03 -2.47
N PHE A 187 48.33 30.21 -3.26
CA PHE A 187 49.78 30.31 -3.42
C PHE A 187 50.19 31.61 -4.15
N MET A 188 49.44 32.00 -5.19
CA MET A 188 49.65 33.26 -5.90
C MET A 188 49.41 34.48 -5.00
N PHE A 189 48.35 34.47 -4.18
CA PHE A 189 48.10 35.53 -3.19
C PHE A 189 49.20 35.61 -2.11
N TRP A 190 49.74 34.48 -1.67
CA TRP A 190 50.85 34.46 -0.72
C TRP A 190 52.15 35.01 -1.30
N ILE A 191 52.45 34.70 -2.57
CA ILE A 191 53.61 35.27 -3.28
C ILE A 191 53.45 36.78 -3.50
N ALA A 192 52.25 37.23 -3.89
CA ALA A 192 51.97 38.65 -4.09
C ALA A 192 52.14 39.44 -2.78
N LYS A 193 51.60 38.94 -1.67
CA LYS A 193 51.70 39.58 -0.34
C LYS A 193 53.13 39.62 0.23
N LYS A 194 54.05 38.80 -0.27
CA LYS A 194 55.45 38.78 0.16
C LYS A 194 56.35 39.75 -0.62
N ARG A 195 55.84 40.38 -1.68
CA ARG A 195 56.57 41.30 -2.57
C ARG A 195 56.26 42.78 -2.33
N ASP A 196 55.36 43.06 -1.39
CA ASP A 196 55.14 44.37 -0.76
C ASP A 196 55.80 44.39 0.63
#